data_AF-X6HV11-F1
#
_entry.id   AF-X6HV11-F1
#
_cell.length_a   1.000
_cell.length_b   1.000
_cell.length_c   1.000
_cell.angle_alpha   90.00
_cell.angle_beta   90.00
_cell.angle_gamma   90.00
#
_symmetry.space_group_name_H-M   'P 1'
#
loop_
_entity.id
_entity.type
_entity.pdbx_description
1 polymer ?
#
loop_
_entity_poly.entity_id
_entity_poly.type
_entity_poly.pdbx_seq_one_letter_code
_entity_poly.pdbx_strand_id
1 'polypeptide(L)'
;MAEIDIFATLLLEEAKRFLENANSTDDAVRRDACLHAALMLGFSSLEAHVNAICEELAIRPEFSVHERAFLLEQEARLENGQFKLNGLKMTRLEDRITFLHRHFSGQPLDKQANWWSALGTSIKLRNKLTHPKGIPQITTASVKSAISSIVDAIDSLYQTIYKKPFPAASRALHSKLSF
;
A
#
# COMPACT_ATOMS: atom_id res chain seq x y z
N MET A 1 -9.04 -2.90 -16.74
CA MET A 1 -8.56 -2.89 -15.35
C MET A 1 -8.65 -4.32 -14.88
N ALA A 2 -7.58 -4.89 -14.34
CA ALA A 2 -7.61 -6.25 -13.83
C ALA A 2 -8.57 -6.32 -12.62
N GLU A 3 -9.12 -7.50 -12.32
CA GLU A 3 -10.03 -7.68 -11.16
C GLU A 3 -9.37 -7.21 -9.85
N ILE A 4 -8.06 -7.41 -9.73
CA ILE A 4 -7.27 -6.98 -8.57
C ILE A 4 -7.21 -5.44 -8.43
N ASP A 5 -7.18 -4.69 -9.52
CA ASP A 5 -7.18 -3.21 -9.47
C ASP A 5 -8.52 -2.66 -8.94
N ILE A 6 -9.62 -3.31 -9.35
CA ILE A 6 -10.97 -2.98 -8.90
C ILE A 6 -11.09 -3.25 -7.41
N PHE A 7 -10.61 -4.41 -6.96
CA PHE A 7 -10.61 -4.78 -5.55
C PHE A 7 -9.71 -3.85 -4.71
N ALA A 8 -8.49 -3.54 -5.17
CA ALA A 8 -7.60 -2.62 -4.48
C ALA A 8 -8.23 -1.22 -4.33
N THR A 9 -8.93 -0.75 -5.36
CA THR A 9 -9.70 0.50 -5.30
C THR A 9 -10.86 0.41 -4.31
N LEU A 10 -11.61 -0.69 -4.30
CA LEU A 10 -12.72 -0.90 -3.36
C LEU A 10 -12.25 -0.83 -1.90
N LEU A 11 -11.15 -1.51 -1.56
CA LEU A 11 -10.56 -1.47 -0.21
C LEU A 11 -10.21 -0.04 0.22
N LEU A 12 -9.71 0.79 -0.70
CA LEU A 12 -9.44 2.19 -0.42
C LEU A 12 -10.72 2.99 -0.15
N GLU A 13 -11.77 2.72 -0.92
CA GLU A 13 -13.06 3.39 -0.73
C GLU A 13 -13.73 2.99 0.59
N GLU A 14 -13.63 1.72 0.98
CA GLU A 14 -14.08 1.23 2.28
C GLU A 14 -13.27 1.87 3.42
N ALA A 15 -11.94 1.95 3.28
CA ALA A 15 -11.08 2.60 4.26
C ALA A 15 -11.48 4.06 4.50
N LYS A 16 -11.68 4.82 3.42
CA LYS A 16 -12.18 6.20 3.47
C LYS A 16 -13.56 6.27 4.12
N ARG A 17 -14.45 5.33 3.79
CA ARG A 17 -15.82 5.33 4.33
C ARG A 17 -15.84 5.07 5.82
N PHE A 18 -15.02 4.14 6.31
CA PHE A 18 -14.88 3.92 7.74
C PHE A 18 -14.29 5.12 8.46
N LEU A 19 -13.36 5.87 7.85
CA LEU A 19 -12.87 7.13 8.41
C LEU A 19 -13.99 8.19 8.50
N GLU A 20 -14.84 8.31 7.47
CA GLU A 20 -16.01 9.20 7.51
C GLU A 20 -16.97 8.80 8.64
N ASN A 21 -17.29 7.51 8.76
CA ASN A 21 -18.17 6.99 9.81
C ASN A 21 -17.61 7.22 11.22
N ALA A 22 -16.28 7.13 11.40
CA ALA A 22 -15.62 7.46 12.65
C ALA A 22 -15.76 8.95 13.03
N ASN A 23 -15.85 9.85 12.05
CA ASN A 23 -16.04 11.29 12.26
C ASN A 23 -17.50 11.67 12.57
N SER A 24 -18.45 10.83 12.18
CA SER A 24 -19.88 11.10 12.31
C SER A 24 -20.53 10.47 13.55
N THR A 25 -19.74 9.84 14.44
CA THR A 25 -20.27 9.14 15.61
C THR A 25 -19.67 9.63 16.92
N ASP A 26 -20.54 9.84 17.91
CA ASP A 26 -20.12 10.18 19.28
C ASP A 26 -19.81 8.93 20.12
N ASP A 27 -20.26 7.74 19.69
CA ASP A 27 -19.98 6.47 20.34
C ASP A 27 -18.48 6.11 20.18
N ALA A 28 -17.78 6.06 21.32
CA ALA A 28 -16.36 5.76 21.35
C ALA A 28 -16.01 4.37 20.82
N VAL A 29 -16.81 3.35 21.15
CA VAL A 29 -16.54 1.97 20.72
C VAL A 29 -16.72 1.86 19.21
N ARG A 30 -17.80 2.46 18.68
CA ARG A 30 -18.05 2.49 17.24
C ARG A 30 -16.96 3.27 16.50
N ARG A 31 -16.56 4.44 17.01
CA ARG A 31 -15.49 5.25 16.43
C ARG A 31 -14.20 4.45 16.35
N ASP A 32 -13.77 3.82 17.44
CA ASP A 32 -12.52 3.08 17.50
C ASP A 32 -12.53 1.88 16.54
N ALA A 33 -13.65 1.14 16.48
CA ALA A 33 -13.84 0.06 15.51
C ALA A 33 -13.73 0.55 14.06
N CYS A 34 -14.36 1.69 13.74
CA CYS A 34 -14.25 2.31 12.42
C CYS A 34 -12.81 2.77 12.13
N LEU A 35 -12.09 3.35 13.10
CA LEU A 35 -10.69 3.74 12.91
C LEU A 35 -9.76 2.54 12.67
N HIS A 36 -9.98 1.42 13.37
CA HIS A 36 -9.24 0.18 13.14
C HIS A 36 -9.49 -0.38 11.74
N ALA A 37 -10.77 -0.46 11.33
CA ALA A 37 -11.15 -0.92 10.00
C ALA A 37 -10.55 -0.02 8.90
N ALA A 38 -10.69 1.30 9.05
CA ALA A 38 -10.14 2.28 8.11
C ALA A 38 -8.62 2.13 7.93
N LEU A 39 -7.89 1.98 9.03
CA LEU A 39 -6.44 1.81 8.99
C LEU A 39 -6.04 0.49 8.31
N MET A 40 -6.67 -0.62 8.68
CA MET A 40 -6.34 -1.94 8.13
C MET A 40 -6.68 -2.04 6.64
N LEU A 41 -7.87 -1.59 6.23
CA LEU A 41 -8.30 -1.58 4.83
C LEU A 41 -7.44 -0.66 3.97
N GLY A 42 -7.00 0.48 4.52
CA GLY A 42 -6.05 1.36 3.84
C GLY A 42 -4.74 0.65 3.50
N PHE A 43 -4.18 -0.10 4.45
CA PHE A 43 -2.96 -0.88 4.21
C PHE A 43 -3.19 -2.05 3.26
N SER A 44 -4.33 -2.75 3.37
CA SER A 44 -4.70 -3.80 2.41
C SER A 44 -4.83 -3.24 1.00
N SER A 45 -5.38 -2.04 0.82
CA SER A 45 -5.41 -1.33 -0.47
C SER A 45 -4.00 -1.03 -1.00
N LEU A 46 -3.09 -0.54 -0.15
CA LEU A 46 -1.71 -0.24 -0.57
C LEU A 46 -1.00 -1.52 -1.02
N GLU A 47 -1.08 -2.58 -0.22
CA GLU A 47 -0.48 -3.89 -0.55
C GLU A 47 -1.08 -4.45 -1.85
N ALA A 48 -2.40 -4.38 -2.02
CA ALA A 48 -3.07 -4.85 -3.24
C ALA A 48 -2.63 -4.08 -4.50
N HIS A 49 -2.52 -2.74 -4.44
CA HIS A 49 -2.01 -1.96 -5.58
C HIS A 49 -0.55 -2.29 -5.89
N VAL A 50 0.32 -2.41 -4.88
CA VAL A 50 1.73 -2.77 -5.10
C VAL A 50 1.84 -4.18 -5.68
N ASN A 51 1.04 -5.13 -5.20
CA ASN A 51 1.01 -6.49 -5.75
C ASN A 51 0.56 -6.49 -7.22
N ALA A 52 -0.52 -5.78 -7.55
CA ALA A 52 -1.02 -5.69 -8.92
C ALA A 52 0.04 -5.11 -9.89
N ILE A 53 0.71 -4.03 -9.47
CA ILE A 53 1.83 -3.44 -10.21
C ILE A 53 2.96 -4.47 -10.38
N CYS A 54 3.38 -5.12 -9.30
CA CYS A 54 4.46 -6.10 -9.35
C CYS A 54 4.15 -7.29 -10.28
N GLU A 55 2.91 -7.80 -10.25
CA GLU A 55 2.45 -8.88 -11.13
C GLU A 55 2.44 -8.45 -12.60
N GLU A 56 1.94 -7.24 -12.90
CA GLU A 56 1.96 -6.66 -14.26
C GLU A 56 3.39 -6.47 -14.79
N LEU A 57 4.34 -6.16 -13.92
CA LEU A 57 5.73 -5.92 -14.31
C LEU A 57 6.53 -7.22 -14.44
N ALA A 58 6.26 -8.22 -13.60
CA ALA A 58 7.03 -9.46 -13.58
C ALA A 58 6.90 -10.30 -14.86
N ILE A 59 5.86 -10.07 -15.67
CA ILE A 59 5.70 -10.73 -16.98
C ILE A 59 6.60 -10.14 -18.06
N ARG A 60 7.17 -8.94 -17.84
CA ARG A 60 7.94 -8.24 -18.86
C ARG A 60 9.36 -8.82 -18.96
N PRO A 61 9.90 -9.00 -20.18
CA PRO A 61 11.15 -9.72 -20.41
C PRO A 61 12.40 -8.99 -19.90
N GLU A 62 12.33 -7.68 -19.64
CA GLU A 62 13.44 -6.89 -19.13
C GLU A 62 13.84 -7.23 -17.68
N PHE A 63 12.96 -7.86 -16.91
CA PHE A 63 13.26 -8.22 -15.53
C PHE A 63 14.00 -9.56 -15.45
N SER A 64 15.15 -9.54 -14.78
CA SER A 64 15.89 -10.76 -14.47
C SER A 64 15.05 -11.69 -13.58
N VAL A 65 15.44 -12.97 -13.52
CA VAL A 65 14.81 -13.94 -12.60
C VAL A 65 14.84 -13.48 -11.14
N HIS A 66 15.90 -12.80 -10.70
CA HIS A 66 16.02 -12.30 -9.32
C HIS A 66 15.09 -11.11 -9.06
N GLU A 67 14.94 -10.22 -10.04
CA GLU A 67 14.00 -9.11 -9.92
C GLU A 67 12.55 -9.60 -9.97
N ARG A 68 12.24 -10.57 -10.84
CA ARG A 68 10.90 -11.21 -10.85
C ARG A 68 10.62 -11.92 -9.53
N ALA A 69 11.60 -12.63 -8.97
CA ALA A 69 11.50 -13.23 -7.65
C ALA A 69 11.18 -12.18 -6.57
N PHE A 70 11.86 -11.03 -6.62
CA PHE A 70 11.61 -9.92 -5.69
C PHE A 70 10.22 -9.30 -5.87
N LEU A 71 9.78 -9.05 -7.11
CA LEU A 71 8.47 -8.49 -7.42
C LEU A 71 7.32 -9.41 -6.95
N LEU A 72 7.46 -10.71 -7.22
CA LEU A 72 6.45 -11.73 -6.92
C LEU A 72 6.55 -12.31 -5.50
N GLU A 73 7.49 -11.83 -4.68
CA GLU A 73 7.79 -12.37 -3.35
C GLU A 73 8.06 -13.88 -3.36
N GLN A 74 8.80 -14.32 -4.36
CA GLN A 74 9.22 -15.70 -4.56
C GLN A 74 10.72 -15.85 -4.33
N GLU A 75 11.17 -17.08 -4.08
CA GLU A 75 12.60 -17.37 -4.02
C GLU A 75 13.14 -17.76 -5.41
N ALA A 76 14.28 -17.19 -5.80
CA ALA A 76 15.04 -17.63 -6.97
C ALA A 76 16.03 -18.73 -6.55
N ARG A 77 15.77 -19.97 -6.95
CA ARG A 77 16.61 -21.14 -6.65
C ARG A 77 17.36 -21.61 -7.88
N LEU A 78 18.61 -22.01 -7.71
CA LEU A 78 19.39 -22.62 -8.78
C LEU A 78 19.00 -24.10 -8.90
N GLU A 79 18.31 -24.47 -9.97
CA GLU A 79 17.87 -25.82 -10.26
C GLU A 79 18.44 -26.26 -11.62
N ASN A 80 19.30 -27.28 -11.63
CA ASN A 80 19.95 -27.82 -12.83
C ASN A 80 20.67 -26.74 -13.69
N GLY A 81 21.39 -25.84 -13.03
CA GLY A 81 22.16 -24.78 -13.70
C GLY A 81 21.33 -23.59 -14.18
N GLN A 82 20.03 -23.53 -13.87
CA GLN A 82 19.15 -22.41 -14.21
C GLN A 82 18.44 -21.89 -12.97
N PHE A 83 18.30 -20.57 -12.86
CA PHE A 83 17.49 -19.98 -11.80
C PHE A 83 16.00 -20.14 -12.12
N LYS A 84 15.25 -20.65 -11.15
CA LYS A 84 13.79 -20.81 -11.22
C LYS A 84 13.13 -20.18 -10.00
N LEU A 85 11.88 -19.76 -10.19
CA LEU A 85 11.06 -19.20 -9.13
C LEU A 85 10.35 -20.34 -8.39
N ASN A 86 10.62 -20.48 -7.09
CA ASN A 86 10.07 -21.56 -6.29
C ASN A 86 10.05 -21.21 -4.80
N GLY A 87 8.87 -21.24 -4.18
CA GLY A 87 8.70 -20.96 -2.74
C GLY A 87 8.45 -19.49 -2.43
N LEU A 88 7.84 -19.24 -1.27
CA LEU A 88 7.48 -17.91 -0.78
C LEU A 88 8.68 -17.26 -0.08
N LYS A 89 9.01 -16.04 -0.48
CA LYS A 89 9.99 -15.17 0.17
C LYS A 89 9.43 -13.75 0.26
N MET A 90 8.70 -13.50 1.34
CA MET A 90 8.12 -12.18 1.62
C MET A 90 9.20 -11.10 1.69
N THR A 91 8.90 -9.95 1.12
CA THR A 91 9.75 -8.76 1.15
C THR A 91 9.03 -7.63 1.87
N ARG A 92 9.76 -6.62 2.34
CA ARG A 92 9.08 -5.46 2.94
C ARG A 92 8.39 -4.66 1.84
N LEU A 93 7.17 -4.22 2.11
CA LEU A 93 6.42 -3.34 1.23
C LEU A 93 7.23 -2.09 0.84
N GLU A 94 7.92 -1.48 1.80
CA GLU A 94 8.80 -0.33 1.60
C GLU A 94 9.93 -0.60 0.60
N ASP A 95 10.51 -1.80 0.62
CA ASP A 95 11.58 -2.20 -0.29
C ASP A 95 11.02 -2.35 -1.72
N ARG A 96 9.82 -2.91 -1.87
CA ARG A 96 9.15 -3.03 -3.17
C ARG A 96 8.79 -1.67 -3.76
N ILE A 97 8.24 -0.76 -2.95
CA ILE A 97 7.96 0.63 -3.38
C ILE A 97 9.25 1.33 -3.83
N THR A 98 10.35 1.18 -3.07
CA THR A 98 11.64 1.79 -3.41
C THR A 98 12.23 1.21 -4.69
N PHE A 99 12.16 -0.11 -4.87
CA PHE A 99 12.59 -0.79 -6.09
C PHE A 99 11.83 -0.27 -7.31
N LEU A 100 10.49 -0.26 -7.25
CA LEU A 100 9.63 0.22 -8.33
C LEU A 100 9.96 1.67 -8.68
N HIS A 101 10.08 2.55 -7.68
CA HIS A 101 10.46 3.94 -7.93
C HIS A 101 11.82 4.04 -8.63
N ARG A 102 12.86 3.39 -8.11
CA ARG A 102 14.22 3.45 -8.67
C ARG A 102 14.29 2.92 -10.09
N HIS A 103 13.60 1.81 -10.36
CA HIS A 103 13.60 1.17 -11.67
C HIS A 103 13.00 2.10 -12.75
N PHE A 104 11.87 2.75 -12.47
CA PHE A 104 11.16 3.57 -13.47
C PHE A 104 11.56 5.05 -13.53
N SER A 105 12.13 5.60 -12.45
CA SER A 105 12.64 6.98 -12.44
C SER A 105 14.12 7.08 -12.80
N GLY A 106 14.88 5.98 -12.66
CA GLY A 106 16.34 6.00 -12.73
C GLY A 106 17.02 6.69 -11.53
N GLN A 107 16.26 7.22 -10.57
CA GLN A 107 16.75 7.96 -9.41
C GLN A 107 16.34 7.30 -8.09
N PRO A 108 17.15 7.42 -7.02
CA PRO A 108 16.75 6.92 -5.72
C PRO A 108 15.47 7.65 -5.27
N LEU A 109 14.61 6.96 -4.52
CA LEU A 109 13.46 7.60 -3.90
C LEU A 109 13.93 8.66 -2.90
N ASP A 110 13.37 9.86 -3.01
CA ASP A 110 13.62 10.94 -2.06
C ASP A 110 13.02 10.57 -0.69
N LYS A 111 13.88 10.18 0.25
CA LYS A 111 13.45 9.80 1.60
C LYS A 111 13.06 11.00 2.46
N GLN A 112 13.30 12.22 1.99
CA GLN A 112 12.85 13.46 2.61
C GLN A 112 11.45 13.86 2.13
N ALA A 113 10.90 13.18 1.12
CA ALA A 113 9.53 13.43 0.68
C ALA A 113 8.54 13.24 1.84
N ASN A 114 7.64 14.22 2.00
CA ASN A 114 6.67 14.24 3.10
C ASN A 114 5.83 12.95 3.17
N TRP A 115 5.41 12.43 2.01
CA TRP A 115 4.60 11.22 1.93
C TRP A 115 5.37 9.97 2.42
N TRP A 116 6.68 9.88 2.17
CA TRP A 116 7.49 8.72 2.54
C TRP A 116 7.66 8.63 4.06
N SER A 117 8.03 9.76 4.69
CA SER A 117 8.14 9.83 6.15
C SER A 117 6.79 9.62 6.85
N ALA A 118 5.70 10.15 6.27
CA ALA A 118 4.34 9.91 6.74
C ALA A 118 3.93 8.44 6.61
N LEU A 119 4.27 7.78 5.49
CA LEU A 119 3.99 6.37 5.28
C LEU A 119 4.73 5.50 6.32
N GLY A 120 6.02 5.77 6.57
CA GLY A 120 6.78 5.06 7.59
C GLY A 120 6.19 5.22 9.01
N THR A 121 5.63 6.40 9.32
CA THR A 121 4.89 6.62 10.57
C THR A 121 3.59 5.82 10.61
N SER A 122 2.88 5.74 9.49
CA SER A 122 1.63 5.01 9.34
C SER A 122 1.84 3.49 9.43
N ILE A 123 2.94 2.97 8.89
CA ILE A 123 3.33 1.55 9.02
C ILE A 123 3.54 1.22 10.50
N LYS A 124 4.24 2.09 11.24
CA LYS A 124 4.40 1.92 12.69
C LYS A 124 3.06 1.95 13.42
N LEU A 125 2.12 2.79 12.99
CA LEU A 125 0.77 2.84 13.55
C LEU A 125 0.01 1.53 13.31
N ARG A 126 0.03 1.00 12.08
CA ARG A 126 -0.55 -0.33 11.75
C ARG A 126 0.08 -1.43 12.59
N ASN A 127 1.41 -1.42 12.75
CA ASN A 127 2.10 -2.44 13.53
C ASN A 127 1.69 -2.44 15.00
N LYS A 128 1.27 -1.31 15.56
CA LYS A 128 0.72 -1.27 16.92
C LYS A 128 -0.63 -2.00 17.04
N LEU A 129 -1.41 -2.09 15.95
CA LEU A 129 -2.64 -2.89 15.90
C LEU A 129 -2.37 -4.37 15.66
N THR A 130 -1.45 -4.71 14.75
CA THR A 130 -1.20 -6.11 14.37
C THR A 130 -0.24 -6.85 15.30
N HIS A 131 0.63 -6.12 16.00
CA HIS A 131 1.59 -6.65 16.97
C HIS A 131 1.57 -5.83 18.27
N PRO A 132 0.43 -5.82 18.99
CA PRO A 132 0.25 -4.96 20.15
C PRO A 132 1.17 -5.37 21.29
N LYS A 133 1.89 -4.39 21.85
CA LYS A 133 2.58 -4.51 23.16
C LYS A 133 1.78 -3.89 24.31
N GLY A 134 0.62 -3.34 24.00
CA GLY A 134 -0.30 -2.62 24.87
C GLY A 134 -1.49 -2.12 24.04
N ILE A 135 -2.46 -1.46 24.69
CA ILE A 135 -3.62 -0.90 23.99
C ILE A 135 -3.16 0.31 23.16
N PRO A 136 -3.23 0.25 21.82
CA PRO A 136 -2.75 1.34 21.00
C PRO A 136 -3.78 2.47 20.96
N GLN A 137 -3.32 3.70 21.22
CA GLN A 137 -4.16 4.88 21.04
C GLN A 137 -4.19 5.24 19.54
N ILE A 138 -5.23 4.80 18.85
CA ILE A 138 -5.50 5.17 17.45
C ILE A 138 -6.46 6.35 17.45
N THR A 139 -6.06 7.45 16.81
CA THR A 139 -6.89 8.66 16.73
C THR A 139 -7.33 8.93 15.30
N THR A 140 -8.44 9.64 15.13
CA THR A 140 -8.90 10.13 13.83
C THR A 140 -7.79 10.84 13.06
N ALA A 141 -7.03 11.73 13.72
CA ALA A 141 -5.93 12.46 13.07
C ALA A 141 -4.86 11.51 12.55
N SER A 142 -4.48 10.49 13.34
CA SER A 142 -3.48 9.50 12.94
C SER A 142 -3.93 8.64 11.75
N VAL A 143 -5.20 8.23 11.72
CA VAL A 143 -5.77 7.46 10.61
C VAL A 143 -5.94 8.33 9.36
N LYS A 144 -6.34 9.59 9.53
CA LYS A 144 -6.40 10.58 8.45
C LYS A 144 -5.05 10.72 7.75
N SER A 145 -3.98 10.94 8.53
CA SER A 145 -2.61 11.01 8.01
C SER A 145 -2.18 9.71 7.35
N ALA A 146 -2.58 8.56 7.91
CA ALA A 146 -2.27 7.26 7.32
C ALA A 146 -2.89 7.08 5.93
N ILE A 147 -4.20 7.27 5.79
CA ILE A 147 -4.89 7.13 4.50
C ILE A 147 -4.34 8.15 3.49
N SER A 148 -4.08 9.39 3.89
CA SER A 148 -3.43 10.38 3.01
C SER A 148 -2.06 9.89 2.52
N SER A 149 -1.19 9.41 3.41
CA SER A 149 0.13 8.92 3.02
C SER A 149 0.07 7.69 2.10
N ILE A 150 -0.95 6.87 2.24
CA ILE A 150 -1.21 5.72 1.35
C ILE A 150 -1.64 6.20 -0.04
N VAL A 151 -2.58 7.14 -0.11
CA VAL A 151 -3.02 7.74 -1.38
C VAL A 151 -1.84 8.39 -2.10
N ASP A 152 -1.03 9.17 -1.39
CA ASP A 152 0.15 9.84 -1.94
C ASP A 152 1.21 8.84 -2.41
N ALA A 153 1.42 7.74 -1.69
CA ALA A 153 2.35 6.68 -2.08
C ALA A 153 1.90 5.99 -3.38
N ILE A 154 0.61 5.64 -3.48
CA ILE A 154 0.04 5.04 -4.69
C ILE A 154 0.14 6.03 -5.86
N ASP A 155 -0.23 7.29 -5.64
CA ASP A 155 -0.13 8.34 -6.67
C ASP A 155 1.32 8.54 -7.15
N SER A 156 2.29 8.56 -6.23
CA SER A 156 3.71 8.65 -6.57
C SER A 156 4.17 7.48 -7.44
N LEU A 157 3.74 6.24 -7.14
CA LEU A 157 4.02 5.08 -7.98
C LEU A 157 3.37 5.21 -9.36
N TYR A 158 2.10 5.62 -9.42
CA TYR A 158 1.38 5.80 -10.69
C TYR A 158 2.05 6.84 -11.58
N GLN A 159 2.43 7.98 -11.01
CA GLN A 159 3.16 9.02 -11.74
C GLN A 159 4.53 8.55 -12.19
N THR A 160 5.23 7.78 -11.37
CA THR A 160 6.57 7.29 -11.69
C THR A 160 6.55 6.23 -12.78
N ILE A 161 5.63 5.27 -12.71
CA ILE A 161 5.56 4.09 -13.59
C ILE A 161 4.77 4.42 -14.87
N TYR A 162 3.56 4.96 -14.72
CA TYR A 162 2.61 5.14 -15.82
C TYR A 162 2.57 6.58 -16.37
N LYS A 163 3.29 7.51 -15.74
CA LYS A 163 3.28 8.95 -16.08
C LYS A 163 1.87 9.56 -16.04
N LYS A 164 1.01 9.03 -15.16
CA LYS A 164 -0.38 9.46 -14.95
C LYS A 164 -0.68 9.52 -13.46
N PRO A 165 -1.58 10.43 -13.01
CA PRO A 165 -2.02 10.45 -11.63
C PRO A 165 -2.90 9.24 -11.30
N PHE A 166 -2.90 8.84 -10.04
CA PHE A 166 -3.82 7.85 -9.51
C PHE A 166 -5.24 8.42 -9.46
N PRO A 167 -6.23 7.79 -10.11
CA PRO A 167 -7.58 8.38 -10.24
C PRO A 167 -8.25 8.73 -8.91
N ALA A 168 -8.00 7.98 -7.84
CA ALA A 168 -8.60 8.24 -6.54
C ALA A 168 -7.88 9.33 -5.72
N ALA A 169 -6.71 9.80 -6.14
CA ALA A 169 -5.96 10.87 -5.46
C ALA A 169 -6.70 12.21 -5.49
N SER A 170 -7.42 12.51 -6.59
CA SER A 170 -8.21 13.74 -6.74
C SER A 170 -9.32 13.92 -5.70
N ARG A 171 -9.78 12.82 -5.09
CA ARG A 171 -10.82 12.82 -4.05
C ARG A 171 -10.26 12.83 -2.63
N ALA A 172 -8.93 12.83 -2.47
CA ALA A 172 -8.26 12.75 -1.19
C ALA A 172 -8.89 11.66 -0.30
N LEU A 173 -9.55 12.05 0.79
CA LEU A 173 -10.12 11.16 1.81
C LEU A 173 -11.61 10.87 1.63
N HIS A 174 -12.24 11.40 0.58
CA HIS A 174 -13.68 11.26 0.36
C HIS A 174 -14.01 9.95 -0.37
N SER A 175 -14.90 9.16 0.24
CA SER A 175 -15.38 7.90 -0.31
C SER A 175 -16.47 8.13 -1.37
N LYS A 176 -16.61 7.16 -2.28
CA LYS A 176 -17.78 6.99 -3.17
C LYS A 176 -18.89 6.15 -2.53
N LEU A 177 -18.61 5.50 -1.41
CA LEU A 177 -19.55 4.62 -0.72
C LEU A 177 -20.43 5.42 0.23
N SER A 178 -21.62 4.90 0.53
CA SER A 178 -22.65 5.62 1.29
C SER A 178 -23.11 4.93 2.58
N PHE A 179 -22.54 3.77 2.95
CA PHE A 179 -23.00 2.95 4.08
C PHE A 179 -22.49 3.38 5.46
#